data_AF-A0A2T0T5H3-F1
#
_entry.id   AF-A0A2T0T5H3-F1
#
_cell.length_a   1.000
_cell.length_b   1.000
_cell.length_c   1.000
_cell.angle_alpha   90.00
_cell.angle_beta   90.00
_cell.angle_gamma   90.00
#
_symmetry.space_group_name_H-M   'P 1'
#
loop_
_entity.id
_entity.type
_entity.pdbx_description
1 polymer ?
#
loop_
_entity_poly.entity_id
_entity_poly.type
_entity_poly.pdbx_seq_one_letter_code
_entity_poly.pdbx_strand_id
1 'polypeptide(L)'
;MNNRIYSFLGNLLILTGVVVGMTGCSKTIDESQPVAYLPTNLDETAGNWKTYVLTSPTDVTLAAPAATNSTTYQAELSDLKTQSKTLTTEQQQAVTYWGAGAVYRWNEIARELSARYNLPPASTADGKYPVPDAANPLADPRFPFANPPYTARALAYLSVAQYDALVATWYYKKQYNRAAPSTVDSGIKPALPVAAMSSYPSEDAVVAMASYTVLKAMFPGEVPYLDAKLAEHQNSRLWAGMNVASDVSAGTSLGSQVAAKVMARAKTDGMSTSNNQSVTGGMIKDVQTRGLSEVWVSQESPARPPMLPNYGVVKTWNFDQATMVKIRPDAPPAIGSPEFTKALDELKTIQRTQTREQARVANYWADGVGSYTPPGHWHRTAANAAHDARYSEVRMARTLALVGTALMDAAICCWDTKYYYYYPRPQQFGLKTSVGLPNFPAYTSGHSTFSGAAAVVLSGIFPDQADDFMAKANEASVSRMYGLIHYRFDCEVGMACGKKIGSFATARGKADGSGL
;
A
#
# COMPACT_ATOMS: atom_id res chain seq x y z
N MET A 1 82.98 24.32 5.72
CA MET A 1 82.26 23.47 4.75
C MET A 1 80.99 22.95 5.41
N ASN A 2 79.86 23.48 4.92
CA ASN A 2 78.42 23.38 5.25
C ASN A 2 77.95 22.23 6.19
N ASN A 3 77.43 22.54 7.40
CA ASN A 3 76.06 22.99 7.80
C ASN A 3 75.14 21.78 8.10
N ARG A 4 74.43 21.62 9.23
CA ARG A 4 74.06 22.44 10.40
C ARG A 4 73.81 21.49 11.59
N ILE A 5 74.12 21.96 12.80
CA ILE A 5 74.17 21.17 14.05
C ILE A 5 72.93 21.44 14.92
N TYR A 6 72.41 20.37 15.52
CA TYR A 6 71.39 20.34 16.57
C TYR A 6 71.90 20.91 17.90
N SER A 7 71.04 21.59 18.65
CA SER A 7 71.25 21.84 20.08
C SER A 7 69.93 21.72 20.83
N PHE A 8 70.03 21.06 21.98
CA PHE A 8 69.00 20.55 22.86
C PHE A 8 68.61 21.57 23.95
N LEU A 9 67.44 21.35 24.55
CA LEU A 9 66.91 21.81 25.84
C LEU A 9 65.97 23.03 25.85
N GLY A 10 64.75 22.79 26.34
CA GLY A 10 63.79 23.79 26.78
C GLY A 10 62.42 23.17 27.14
N ASN A 11 62.27 22.68 28.36
CA ASN A 11 60.95 22.39 28.94
C ASN A 11 60.23 23.71 29.25
N LEU A 12 59.07 24.00 28.65
CA LEU A 12 57.92 24.58 29.34
C LEU A 12 56.63 24.53 28.49
N LEU A 13 55.55 24.15 29.16
CA LEU A 13 54.15 24.06 28.77
C LEU A 13 53.68 24.95 27.59
N ILE A 14 53.06 24.32 26.59
CA ILE A 14 52.01 24.95 25.77
C ILE A 14 50.79 24.03 25.74
N LEU A 15 49.74 24.54 26.39
CA LEU A 15 48.36 24.08 26.31
C LEU A 15 47.92 24.05 24.84
N THR A 16 47.77 22.87 24.24
CA THR A 16 47.06 22.72 22.95
C THR A 16 45.83 21.87 23.18
N GLY A 17 44.69 22.56 23.31
CA GLY A 17 43.39 21.92 23.37
C GLY A 17 43.15 21.11 22.10
N VAL A 18 42.97 19.82 22.27
CA VAL A 18 42.43 18.93 21.23
C VAL A 18 40.95 19.27 21.10
N VAL A 19 40.60 20.15 20.15
CA VAL A 19 39.23 20.26 19.67
C VAL A 19 38.99 19.04 18.78
N VAL A 20 38.55 17.94 19.40
CA VAL A 20 37.87 16.88 18.67
C VAL A 20 36.55 17.47 18.21
N GLY A 21 36.47 17.85 16.93
CA GLY A 21 35.21 18.18 16.29
C GLY A 21 34.29 16.98 16.40
N MET A 22 33.32 17.05 17.31
CA MET A 22 32.20 16.13 17.34
C MET A 22 31.36 16.36 16.09
N THR A 23 31.71 15.71 14.98
CA THR A 23 30.78 15.52 13.87
C THR A 23 29.72 14.54 14.35
N GLY A 24 28.71 15.07 15.05
CA GLY A 24 27.53 14.29 15.39
C GLY A 24 26.88 13.79 14.11
N CYS A 25 26.61 12.48 14.02
CA CYS A 25 25.76 11.94 12.99
C CYS A 25 24.42 12.70 13.03
N SER A 26 24.12 13.42 11.95
CA SER A 26 22.80 13.98 11.71
C SER A 26 21.77 12.85 11.84
N LYS A 27 20.82 12.99 12.78
CA LYS A 27 19.63 12.11 12.86
C LYS A 27 18.61 12.40 11.76
N THR A 28 18.86 13.40 10.93
CA THR A 28 18.05 13.72 9.77
C THR A 28 18.37 12.71 8.67
N ILE A 29 17.40 11.84 8.39
CA ILE A 29 17.34 11.07 7.15
C ILE A 29 16.94 12.07 6.06
N ASP A 30 17.87 12.37 5.16
CA ASP A 30 17.63 13.24 4.01
C ASP A 30 16.91 12.44 2.92
N GLU A 31 15.64 12.10 3.15
CA GLU A 31 14.77 11.57 2.12
C GLU A 31 14.14 12.73 1.35
N SER A 32 14.41 12.78 0.04
CA SER A 32 13.82 13.78 -0.86
C SER A 32 12.29 13.73 -0.73
N GLN A 33 11.70 14.81 -0.24
CA GLN A 33 10.26 14.89 -0.09
C GLN A 33 9.60 15.05 -1.46
N PRO A 34 8.54 14.29 -1.76
CA PRO A 34 7.69 14.53 -2.93
C PRO A 34 7.22 16.00 -2.96
N VAL A 35 7.36 16.65 -4.11
CA VAL A 35 7.00 18.06 -4.33
C VAL A 35 5.85 18.17 -5.32
N ALA A 36 5.12 19.28 -5.27
CA ALA A 36 4.05 19.54 -6.23
C ALA A 36 4.55 19.61 -7.67
N TYR A 37 3.78 19.04 -8.60
CA TYR A 37 4.08 19.07 -10.02
C TYR A 37 2.81 19.32 -10.85
N LEU A 38 2.99 19.90 -12.04
CA LEU A 38 1.96 19.82 -13.08
C LEU A 38 2.02 18.43 -13.72
N PRO A 39 0.88 17.75 -13.91
CA PRO A 39 0.89 16.45 -14.53
C PRO A 39 1.28 16.54 -16.01
N THR A 40 1.87 15.47 -16.55
CA THR A 40 2.27 15.38 -17.97
C THR A 40 1.06 15.27 -18.90
N ASN A 41 -0.07 14.77 -18.39
CA ASN A 41 -1.37 14.72 -19.07
C ASN A 41 -2.47 15.01 -18.04
N LEU A 42 -3.49 15.79 -18.43
CA LEU A 42 -4.65 16.12 -17.57
C LEU A 42 -5.71 15.01 -17.53
N ASP A 43 -5.62 14.04 -18.44
CA ASP A 43 -6.58 12.96 -18.58
C ASP A 43 -8.02 13.47 -18.73
N GLU A 44 -8.22 14.48 -19.58
CA GLU A 44 -9.50 15.21 -19.71
C GLU A 44 -10.71 14.30 -20.01
N THR A 45 -10.47 13.12 -20.58
CA THR A 45 -11.50 12.12 -20.87
C THR A 45 -11.76 11.14 -19.73
N ALA A 46 -11.13 11.30 -18.55
CA ALA A 46 -11.22 10.31 -17.47
C ALA A 46 -12.61 10.13 -16.90
N GLY A 47 -13.52 11.08 -17.11
CA GLY A 47 -14.94 10.94 -16.78
C GLY A 47 -15.65 9.82 -17.56
N ASN A 48 -15.02 9.28 -18.62
CA ASN A 48 -15.53 8.17 -19.42
C ASN A 48 -14.87 6.82 -19.10
N TRP A 49 -13.90 6.79 -18.18
CA TRP A 49 -13.20 5.56 -17.83
C TRP A 49 -14.11 4.63 -17.02
N LYS A 50 -13.92 3.32 -17.18
CA LYS A 50 -14.69 2.32 -16.43
C LYS A 50 -14.15 2.21 -15.01
N THR A 51 -15.08 2.27 -14.09
CA THR A 51 -14.90 2.17 -12.63
C THR A 51 -15.05 0.73 -12.13
N TYR A 52 -14.73 0.49 -10.85
CA TYR A 52 -14.86 -0.82 -10.20
C TYR A 52 -16.23 -1.06 -9.59
N VAL A 53 -16.81 -0.04 -8.96
CA VAL A 53 -18.05 -0.13 -8.17
C VAL A 53 -19.14 0.74 -8.76
N LEU A 54 -18.82 1.96 -9.20
CA LEU A 54 -19.78 2.76 -9.95
C LEU A 54 -20.06 2.07 -11.30
N THR A 55 -21.31 2.07 -11.73
CA THR A 55 -21.73 1.63 -13.07
C THR A 55 -21.76 2.79 -14.06
N SER A 56 -21.97 4.00 -13.55
CA SER A 56 -21.91 5.27 -14.27
C SER A 56 -21.42 6.37 -13.31
N PRO A 57 -20.73 7.43 -13.80
CA PRO A 57 -20.47 8.64 -13.02
C PRO A 57 -21.72 9.27 -12.39
N THR A 58 -22.90 9.04 -12.99
CA THR A 58 -24.20 9.56 -12.52
C THR A 58 -24.87 8.71 -11.44
N ASP A 59 -24.23 7.63 -10.97
CA ASP A 59 -24.70 6.84 -9.83
C ASP A 59 -24.60 7.60 -8.50
N VAL A 60 -23.87 8.72 -8.53
CA VAL A 60 -23.75 9.74 -7.49
C VAL A 60 -24.21 11.07 -8.10
N THR A 61 -24.62 12.02 -7.26
CA THR A 61 -25.13 13.30 -7.73
C THR A 61 -24.32 14.46 -7.18
N LEU A 62 -24.21 15.52 -7.97
CA LEU A 62 -23.57 16.76 -7.58
C LEU A 62 -24.44 17.94 -8.02
N ALA A 63 -24.60 18.94 -7.17
CA ALA A 63 -25.35 20.13 -7.51
C ALA A 63 -24.59 20.99 -8.54
N ALA A 64 -25.33 21.78 -9.32
CA ALA A 64 -24.68 22.76 -10.18
C ALA A 64 -24.01 23.86 -9.32
N PRO A 65 -22.78 24.27 -9.65
CA PRO A 65 -22.12 25.36 -8.97
C PRO A 65 -22.83 26.70 -9.22
N ALA A 66 -22.81 27.60 -8.23
CA ALA A 66 -23.17 29.00 -8.46
C ALA A 66 -22.25 29.63 -9.54
N ALA A 67 -22.81 30.52 -10.37
CA ALA A 67 -22.05 31.22 -11.40
C ALA A 67 -20.94 32.08 -10.77
N THR A 68 -19.80 32.21 -11.46
CA THR A 68 -18.63 32.94 -10.93
C THR A 68 -18.89 34.43 -10.74
N ASN A 69 -19.90 35.01 -11.39
CA ASN A 69 -20.34 36.39 -11.21
C ASN A 69 -21.46 36.56 -10.17
N SER A 70 -21.91 35.49 -9.52
CA SER A 70 -22.94 35.55 -8.48
C SER A 70 -22.42 36.21 -7.21
N THR A 71 -23.31 36.85 -6.45
CA THR A 71 -22.97 37.48 -5.16
C THR A 71 -22.39 36.47 -4.17
N THR A 72 -22.93 35.25 -4.14
CA THR A 72 -22.42 34.16 -3.31
C THR A 72 -20.99 33.79 -3.66
N TYR A 73 -20.69 33.53 -4.94
CA TYR A 73 -19.32 33.15 -5.35
C TYR A 73 -18.31 34.28 -5.13
N GLN A 74 -18.73 35.53 -5.37
CA GLN A 74 -17.86 36.70 -5.14
C GLN A 74 -17.51 36.87 -3.65
N ALA A 75 -18.44 36.57 -2.74
CA ALA A 75 -18.14 36.53 -1.30
C ALA A 75 -17.11 35.43 -0.97
N GLU A 76 -17.29 34.21 -1.48
CA GLU A 76 -16.33 33.12 -1.28
C GLU A 76 -14.93 33.45 -1.83
N LEU A 77 -14.87 34.17 -2.95
CA LEU A 77 -13.61 34.59 -3.57
C LEU A 77 -12.87 35.62 -2.71
N SER A 78 -13.59 36.56 -2.11
CA SER A 78 -13.05 37.53 -1.15
C SER A 78 -12.51 36.84 0.11
N ASP A 79 -13.24 35.85 0.63
CA ASP A 79 -12.81 35.05 1.78
C ASP A 79 -11.55 34.25 1.45
N LEU A 80 -11.52 33.60 0.28
CA LEU A 80 -10.35 32.84 -0.19
C LEU A 80 -9.12 33.73 -0.34
N LYS A 81 -9.27 34.92 -0.90
CA LYS A 81 -8.19 35.91 -1.03
C LYS A 81 -7.63 36.32 0.33
N THR A 82 -8.49 36.45 1.34
CA THR A 82 -8.07 36.74 2.71
C THR A 82 -7.30 35.57 3.31
N GLN A 83 -7.81 34.34 3.16
CA GLN A 83 -7.19 33.14 3.73
C GLN A 83 -5.84 32.77 3.08
N SER A 84 -5.68 33.04 1.78
CA SER A 84 -4.46 32.69 1.03
C SER A 84 -3.38 33.77 1.03
N LYS A 85 -3.65 34.97 1.57
CA LYS A 85 -2.72 36.12 1.50
C LYS A 85 -1.46 35.94 2.35
N THR A 86 -1.62 35.47 3.59
CA THR A 86 -0.52 35.31 4.54
C THR A 86 -0.72 34.01 5.30
N LEU A 87 0.06 32.99 4.94
CA LEU A 87 0.00 31.67 5.58
C LEU A 87 0.95 31.59 6.77
N THR A 88 0.50 30.95 7.86
CA THR A 88 1.41 30.54 8.94
C THR A 88 2.37 29.46 8.44
N THR A 89 3.46 29.21 9.18
CA THR A 89 4.43 28.16 8.85
C THR A 89 3.76 26.79 8.72
N GLU A 90 2.85 26.46 9.63
CA GLU A 90 2.13 25.19 9.65
C GLU A 90 1.21 25.07 8.42
N GLN A 91 0.55 26.15 8.02
CA GLN A 91 -0.26 26.19 6.81
C GLN A 91 0.59 26.00 5.55
N GLN A 92 1.76 26.63 5.47
CA GLN A 92 2.69 26.44 4.34
C GLN A 92 3.20 25.00 4.25
N GLN A 93 3.50 24.39 5.40
CA GLN A 93 3.90 22.98 5.47
C GLN A 93 2.78 22.05 5.03
N ALA A 94 1.55 22.29 5.48
CA ALA A 94 0.38 21.52 5.05
C ALA A 94 0.12 21.66 3.54
N VAL A 95 0.19 22.89 3.01
CA VAL A 95 0.07 23.16 1.56
C VAL A 95 1.13 22.39 0.78
N THR A 96 2.39 22.40 1.24
CA THR A 96 3.49 21.67 0.57
C THR A 96 3.30 20.16 0.65
N TYR A 97 2.91 19.64 1.83
CA TYR A 97 2.71 18.21 2.06
C TYR A 97 1.61 17.65 1.15
N TRP A 98 0.43 18.29 1.13
CA TRP A 98 -0.70 17.87 0.30
C TRP A 98 -0.49 18.20 -1.18
N GLY A 99 0.30 19.23 -1.49
CA GLY A 99 0.66 19.61 -2.85
C GLY A 99 1.40 18.53 -3.65
N ALA A 100 2.06 17.58 -2.98
CA ALA A 100 2.70 16.43 -3.62
C ALA A 100 1.72 15.46 -4.33
N GLY A 101 0.43 15.57 -4.02
CA GLY A 101 -0.64 14.78 -4.61
C GLY A 101 -1.49 14.10 -3.53
N ALA A 102 -2.79 14.33 -3.59
CA ALA A 102 -3.75 13.86 -2.59
C ALA A 102 -3.77 12.34 -2.51
N VAL A 103 -3.87 11.66 -3.66
CA VAL A 103 -3.89 10.19 -3.72
C VAL A 103 -2.58 9.61 -3.20
N TYR A 104 -1.44 10.21 -3.54
CA TYR A 104 -0.13 9.75 -3.05
C TYR A 104 -0.07 9.79 -1.53
N ARG A 105 -0.43 10.93 -0.90
CA ARG A 105 -0.34 11.13 0.56
C ARG A 105 -1.34 10.29 1.34
N TRP A 106 -2.58 10.16 0.89
CA TRP A 106 -3.55 9.29 1.58
C TRP A 106 -3.16 7.81 1.54
N ASN A 107 -2.54 7.36 0.44
CA ASN A 107 -2.00 6.00 0.39
C ASN A 107 -0.72 5.82 1.20
N GLU A 108 0.09 6.86 1.36
CA GLU A 108 1.22 6.88 2.29
C GLU A 108 0.74 6.69 3.73
N ILE A 109 -0.24 7.48 4.15
CA ILE A 109 -0.90 7.33 5.47
C ILE A 109 -1.43 5.90 5.65
N ALA A 110 -2.09 5.32 4.64
CA ALA A 110 -2.60 3.95 4.73
C ALA A 110 -1.50 2.88 4.94
N ARG A 111 -0.32 3.07 4.32
CA ARG A 111 0.84 2.20 4.53
C ARG A 111 1.41 2.38 5.93
N GLU A 112 1.52 3.61 6.42
CA GLU A 112 2.01 3.90 7.78
C GLU A 112 1.08 3.32 8.85
N LEU A 113 -0.24 3.44 8.67
CA LEU A 113 -1.22 2.79 9.53
C LEU A 113 -1.08 1.27 9.47
N SER A 114 -0.92 0.70 8.27
CA SER A 114 -0.67 -0.74 8.14
C SER A 114 0.58 -1.18 8.89
N ALA A 115 1.68 -0.42 8.81
CA ALA A 115 2.91 -0.70 9.54
C ALA A 115 2.71 -0.64 11.06
N ARG A 116 2.03 0.40 11.55
CA ARG A 116 1.71 0.60 12.97
C ARG A 116 0.86 -0.54 13.54
N TYR A 117 -0.06 -1.07 12.76
CA TYR A 117 -0.99 -2.14 13.16
C TYR A 117 -0.52 -3.55 12.77
N ASN A 118 0.64 -3.69 12.13
CA ASN A 118 1.25 -4.98 11.81
C ASN A 118 2.04 -5.52 13.03
N LEU A 119 1.34 -5.70 14.14
CA LEU A 119 1.87 -6.23 15.38
C LEU A 119 1.08 -7.48 15.76
N PRO A 120 1.72 -8.68 15.80
CA PRO A 120 1.04 -9.86 16.28
C PRO A 120 0.72 -9.72 17.79
N PRO A 121 -0.43 -10.24 18.25
CA PRO A 121 -0.78 -10.22 19.66
C PRO A 121 0.25 -10.98 20.50
N ALA A 122 0.55 -10.47 21.69
CA ALA A 122 1.25 -11.25 22.71
C ALA A 122 0.35 -12.37 23.24
N SER A 123 0.94 -13.50 23.63
CA SER A 123 0.18 -14.55 24.33
C SER A 123 -0.17 -14.10 25.74
N THR A 124 -1.35 -14.46 26.21
CA THR A 124 -1.75 -14.36 27.62
C THR A 124 -0.94 -15.33 28.49
N ALA A 125 -1.02 -15.16 29.81
CA ALA A 125 -0.33 -16.02 30.77
C ALA A 125 -0.73 -17.50 30.69
N ASP A 126 -1.95 -17.81 30.22
CA ASP A 126 -2.42 -19.18 29.93
C ASP A 126 -2.05 -19.68 28.53
N GLY A 127 -1.18 -18.95 27.82
CA GLY A 127 -0.63 -19.34 26.53
C GLY A 127 -1.58 -19.18 25.34
N LYS A 128 -2.66 -18.40 25.49
CA LYS A 128 -3.62 -18.14 24.41
C LYS A 128 -3.28 -16.85 23.68
N TYR A 129 -3.56 -16.81 22.38
CA TYR A 129 -3.41 -15.60 21.59
C TYR A 129 -4.76 -14.90 21.44
N PRO A 130 -4.95 -13.70 22.00
CA PRO A 130 -6.18 -12.94 21.82
C PRO A 130 -6.35 -12.53 20.36
N VAL A 131 -7.60 -12.39 19.94
CA VAL A 131 -7.95 -11.90 18.60
C VAL A 131 -8.39 -10.43 18.73
N PRO A 132 -7.92 -9.53 17.85
CA PRO A 132 -8.38 -8.15 17.87
C PRO A 132 -9.90 -8.04 17.77
N ASP A 133 -10.48 -7.22 18.65
CA ASP A 133 -11.91 -6.99 18.72
C ASP A 133 -12.30 -5.71 17.96
N ALA A 134 -13.08 -5.86 16.91
CA ALA A 134 -13.57 -4.72 16.12
C ALA A 134 -14.52 -3.81 16.92
N ALA A 135 -15.21 -4.35 17.95
CA ALA A 135 -16.07 -3.55 18.83
C ALA A 135 -15.25 -2.75 19.85
N ASN A 136 -14.03 -3.18 20.16
CA ASN A 136 -13.12 -2.55 21.12
C ASN A 136 -11.74 -2.29 20.50
N PRO A 137 -11.65 -1.43 19.47
CA PRO A 137 -10.49 -1.41 18.57
C PRO A 137 -9.18 -0.89 19.18
N LEU A 138 -9.25 -0.24 20.34
CA LEU A 138 -8.11 0.26 21.09
C LEU A 138 -7.60 -0.73 22.16
N ALA A 139 -8.38 -1.77 22.48
CA ALA A 139 -7.95 -2.80 23.42
C ALA A 139 -6.77 -3.59 22.85
N ASP A 140 -5.89 -4.10 23.71
CA ASP A 140 -4.81 -4.99 23.27
C ASP A 140 -5.37 -6.40 23.04
N PRO A 141 -5.14 -7.03 21.87
CA PRO A 141 -4.43 -6.51 20.70
C PRO A 141 -5.27 -5.55 19.88
N ARG A 142 -4.66 -4.45 19.44
CA ARG A 142 -5.36 -3.39 18.70
C ARG A 142 -5.98 -3.93 17.42
N PHE A 143 -7.18 -3.44 17.11
CA PHE A 143 -7.85 -3.75 15.84
C PHE A 143 -7.50 -2.68 14.79
N PRO A 144 -7.10 -3.09 13.57
CA PRO A 144 -6.92 -4.47 13.09
C PRO A 144 -5.53 -5.03 13.41
N PHE A 145 -5.33 -6.35 13.30
CA PHE A 145 -3.99 -6.88 13.03
C PHE A 145 -3.71 -6.77 11.52
N ALA A 146 -2.97 -5.74 11.11
CA ALA A 146 -2.67 -5.42 9.71
C ALA A 146 -1.59 -6.35 9.11
N ASN A 147 -1.90 -7.64 9.08
CA ASN A 147 -1.12 -8.66 8.40
C ASN A 147 -1.20 -8.51 6.86
N PRO A 148 -0.36 -9.22 6.07
CA PRO A 148 -0.29 -8.98 4.62
C PRO A 148 -1.63 -9.08 3.89
N PRO A 149 -2.51 -10.08 4.12
CA PRO A 149 -3.84 -10.10 3.50
C PRO A 149 -4.72 -8.90 3.90
N TYR A 150 -4.69 -8.49 5.16
CA TYR A 150 -5.44 -7.33 5.61
C TYR A 150 -4.93 -6.05 4.93
N THR A 151 -3.62 -5.84 4.89
CA THR A 151 -3.01 -4.68 4.25
C THR A 151 -3.32 -4.62 2.75
N ALA A 152 -3.24 -5.75 2.04
CA ALA A 152 -3.62 -5.83 0.63
C ALA A 152 -5.08 -5.39 0.43
N ARG A 153 -5.99 -5.85 1.29
CA ARG A 153 -7.40 -5.48 1.26
C ARG A 153 -7.62 -3.99 1.55
N ALA A 154 -6.99 -3.44 2.58
CA ALA A 154 -7.15 -2.04 2.96
C ALA A 154 -6.70 -1.10 1.82
N LEU A 155 -5.53 -1.39 1.22
CA LEU A 155 -4.98 -0.62 0.10
C LEU A 155 -5.84 -0.73 -1.18
N ALA A 156 -6.38 -1.93 -1.47
CA ALA A 156 -7.28 -2.12 -2.61
C ALA A 156 -8.56 -1.28 -2.48
N TYR A 157 -9.24 -1.35 -1.34
CA TYR A 157 -10.48 -0.59 -1.11
C TYR A 157 -10.24 0.91 -1.10
N LEU A 158 -9.14 1.37 -0.52
CA LEU A 158 -8.76 2.79 -0.54
C LEU A 158 -8.56 3.28 -1.97
N SER A 159 -7.73 2.57 -2.74
CA SER A 159 -7.40 2.96 -4.10
C SER A 159 -8.60 2.90 -5.04
N VAL A 160 -9.47 1.89 -4.90
CA VAL A 160 -10.73 1.81 -5.65
C VAL A 160 -11.67 2.96 -5.32
N ALA A 161 -11.82 3.32 -4.03
CA ALA A 161 -12.66 4.45 -3.63
C ALA A 161 -12.16 5.77 -4.22
N GLN A 162 -10.84 6.00 -4.22
CA GLN A 162 -10.24 7.18 -4.81
C GLN A 162 -10.41 7.20 -6.33
N TYR A 163 -10.14 6.07 -7.01
CA TYR A 163 -10.24 5.97 -8.47
C TYR A 163 -11.66 6.20 -8.96
N ASP A 164 -12.64 5.48 -8.42
CA ASP A 164 -14.04 5.63 -8.79
C ASP A 164 -14.54 7.06 -8.53
N ALA A 165 -14.11 7.67 -7.41
CA ALA A 165 -14.51 9.03 -7.07
C ALA A 165 -13.86 10.08 -7.97
N LEU A 166 -12.62 9.87 -8.42
CA LEU A 166 -11.95 10.76 -9.35
C LEU A 166 -12.48 10.63 -10.78
N VAL A 167 -12.90 9.44 -11.22
CA VAL A 167 -13.63 9.31 -12.48
C VAL A 167 -14.93 10.13 -12.46
N ALA A 168 -15.73 10.02 -11.38
CA ALA A 168 -16.93 10.84 -11.21
C ALA A 168 -16.60 12.35 -11.14
N THR A 169 -15.50 12.69 -10.46
CA THR A 169 -14.99 14.07 -10.39
C THR A 169 -14.69 14.63 -11.77
N TRP A 170 -13.98 13.89 -12.64
CA TRP A 170 -13.64 14.34 -13.99
C TRP A 170 -14.88 14.53 -14.86
N TYR A 171 -15.88 13.65 -14.71
CA TYR A 171 -17.18 13.83 -15.36
C TYR A 171 -17.82 15.17 -14.98
N TYR A 172 -17.93 15.47 -13.68
CA TYR A 172 -18.53 16.73 -13.21
C TYR A 172 -17.68 17.97 -13.49
N LYS A 173 -16.35 17.85 -13.47
CA LYS A 173 -15.44 18.92 -13.89
C LYS A 173 -15.70 19.32 -15.32
N LYS A 174 -15.86 18.35 -16.23
CA LYS A 174 -16.20 18.60 -17.62
C LYS A 174 -17.62 19.18 -17.77
N GLN A 175 -18.58 18.67 -17.02
CA GLN A 175 -19.98 19.12 -17.09
C GLN A 175 -20.13 20.59 -16.67
N TYR A 176 -19.50 21.00 -15.57
CA TYR A 176 -19.71 22.32 -14.99
C TYR A 176 -18.65 23.35 -15.37
N ASN A 177 -17.43 22.90 -15.68
CA ASN A 177 -16.34 23.72 -16.21
C ASN A 177 -16.14 25.06 -15.48
N ARG A 178 -16.15 25.04 -14.14
CA ARG A 178 -15.96 26.25 -13.34
C ARG A 178 -14.49 26.67 -13.39
N ALA A 179 -14.23 27.90 -13.83
CA ALA A 179 -12.88 28.45 -13.85
C ALA A 179 -12.23 28.49 -12.45
N ALA A 180 -10.92 28.27 -12.40
CA ALA A 180 -10.16 28.34 -11.15
C ALA A 180 -10.27 29.73 -10.49
N PRO A 181 -10.23 29.82 -9.14
CA PRO A 181 -10.36 31.10 -8.44
C PRO A 181 -9.35 32.16 -8.88
N SER A 182 -8.10 31.76 -9.11
CA SER A 182 -7.02 32.65 -9.59
C SER A 182 -7.22 33.14 -11.03
N THR A 183 -8.03 32.45 -11.83
CA THR A 183 -8.46 32.92 -13.16
C THR A 183 -9.57 33.96 -13.05
N VAL A 184 -10.46 33.84 -12.06
CA VAL A 184 -11.57 34.78 -11.83
C VAL A 184 -11.10 36.07 -11.16
N ASP A 185 -10.21 35.98 -10.17
CA ASP A 185 -9.56 37.13 -9.51
C ASP A 185 -8.03 36.97 -9.49
N SER A 186 -7.36 37.75 -10.34
CA SER A 186 -5.89 37.78 -10.46
C SER A 186 -5.14 38.20 -9.19
N GLY A 187 -5.84 38.74 -8.20
CA GLY A 187 -5.32 39.06 -6.88
C GLY A 187 -5.17 37.84 -5.96
N ILE A 188 -5.70 36.67 -6.34
CA ILE A 188 -5.41 35.39 -5.69
C ILE A 188 -4.13 34.83 -6.31
N LYS A 189 -3.09 34.65 -5.49
CA LYS A 189 -1.81 34.06 -5.91
C LYS A 189 -1.75 32.62 -5.40
N PRO A 190 -1.98 31.61 -6.26
CA PRO A 190 -2.00 30.22 -5.82
C PRO A 190 -0.61 29.80 -5.35
N ALA A 191 -0.56 29.05 -4.25
CA ALA A 191 0.69 28.53 -3.68
C ALA A 191 1.12 27.19 -4.31
N LEU A 192 0.27 26.61 -5.15
CA LEU A 192 0.52 25.36 -5.87
C LEU A 192 0.36 25.58 -7.38
N PRO A 193 0.95 24.72 -8.22
CA PRO A 193 0.76 24.79 -9.67
C PRO A 193 -0.73 24.64 -10.05
N VAL A 194 -1.21 25.50 -10.94
CA VAL A 194 -2.59 25.48 -11.44
C VAL A 194 -2.63 24.85 -12.82
N ALA A 195 -3.35 23.73 -12.94
CA ALA A 195 -3.65 23.10 -14.22
C ALA A 195 -4.87 23.76 -14.90
N ALA A 196 -4.98 23.64 -16.22
CA ALA A 196 -6.09 24.17 -17.02
C ALA A 196 -7.37 23.30 -16.92
N MET A 197 -7.74 22.86 -15.71
CA MET A 197 -8.94 22.08 -15.44
C MET A 197 -9.93 22.85 -14.56
N SER A 198 -11.21 22.46 -14.61
CA SER A 198 -12.26 23.01 -13.75
C SER A 198 -11.88 22.90 -12.27
N SER A 199 -12.15 23.92 -11.46
CA SER A 199 -11.97 23.83 -9.99
C SER A 199 -13.12 23.12 -9.28
N TYR A 200 -14.24 22.88 -9.96
CA TYR A 200 -15.44 22.30 -9.38
C TYR A 200 -15.74 20.89 -9.91
N PRO A 201 -15.98 19.90 -9.02
CA PRO A 201 -15.68 19.96 -7.58
C PRO A 201 -14.16 19.91 -7.33
N SER A 202 -13.74 20.21 -6.09
CA SER A 202 -12.34 20.03 -5.66
C SER A 202 -12.00 18.53 -5.61
N GLU A 203 -11.08 18.08 -6.47
CA GLU A 203 -10.57 16.71 -6.54
C GLU A 203 -9.85 16.30 -5.25
N ASP A 204 -9.08 17.20 -4.65
CA ASP A 204 -8.43 16.98 -3.36
C ASP A 204 -9.47 16.67 -2.27
N ALA A 205 -10.56 17.44 -2.19
CA ALA A 205 -11.62 17.20 -1.20
C ALA A 205 -12.36 15.88 -1.44
N VAL A 206 -12.53 15.48 -2.71
CA VAL A 206 -13.08 14.16 -3.08
C VAL A 206 -12.19 13.04 -2.56
N VAL A 207 -10.89 13.10 -2.85
CA VAL A 207 -9.91 12.11 -2.39
C VAL A 207 -9.85 12.09 -0.87
N ALA A 208 -9.85 13.25 -0.22
CA ALA A 208 -9.82 13.37 1.24
C ALA A 208 -10.96 12.60 1.88
N MET A 209 -12.20 12.89 1.46
CA MET A 209 -13.38 12.28 2.06
C MET A 209 -13.51 10.80 1.73
N ALA A 210 -13.17 10.39 0.49
CA ALA A 210 -13.15 8.99 0.12
C ALA A 210 -12.14 8.19 0.95
N SER A 211 -10.94 8.74 1.12
CA SER A 211 -9.86 8.12 1.89
C SER A 211 -10.19 8.03 3.37
N TYR A 212 -10.66 9.14 3.96
CA TYR A 212 -11.13 9.20 5.34
C TYR A 212 -12.18 8.11 5.63
N THR A 213 -13.19 8.00 4.77
CA THR A 213 -14.29 7.05 4.94
C THR A 213 -13.80 5.60 4.95
N VAL A 214 -12.90 5.24 4.02
CA VAL A 214 -12.33 3.89 3.96
C VAL A 214 -11.41 3.64 5.14
N LEU A 215 -10.45 4.54 5.41
CA LEU A 215 -9.45 4.33 6.46
C LEU A 215 -10.06 4.34 7.86
N LYS A 216 -11.11 5.12 8.12
CA LYS A 216 -11.86 5.07 9.36
C LYS A 216 -12.49 3.69 9.61
N ALA A 217 -12.99 3.04 8.56
CA ALA A 217 -13.56 1.71 8.68
C ALA A 217 -12.49 0.62 8.84
N MET A 218 -11.31 0.79 8.21
CA MET A 218 -10.22 -0.17 8.30
C MET A 218 -9.42 -0.02 9.62
N PHE A 219 -9.23 1.21 10.11
CA PHE A 219 -8.45 1.54 11.30
C PHE A 219 -9.29 2.38 12.28
N PRO A 220 -10.35 1.80 12.88
CA PRO A 220 -11.28 2.54 13.74
C PRO A 220 -10.65 3.14 15.01
N GLY A 221 -9.47 2.66 15.42
CA GLY A 221 -8.69 3.27 16.50
C GLY A 221 -8.04 4.62 16.15
N GLU A 222 -8.00 4.99 14.86
CA GLU A 222 -7.27 6.17 14.36
C GLU A 222 -8.21 7.33 13.97
N VAL A 223 -9.49 7.29 14.40
CA VAL A 223 -10.48 8.32 14.06
C VAL A 223 -9.99 9.74 14.37
N PRO A 224 -9.45 10.06 15.57
CA PRO A 224 -8.99 11.43 15.85
C PRO A 224 -7.87 11.89 14.91
N TYR A 225 -6.93 10.99 14.57
CA TYR A 225 -5.84 11.30 13.65
C TYR A 225 -6.37 11.51 12.21
N LEU A 226 -7.29 10.66 11.77
CA LEU A 226 -7.91 10.75 10.45
C LEU A 226 -8.83 11.98 10.30
N ASP A 227 -9.55 12.36 11.36
CA ASP A 227 -10.34 13.60 11.40
C ASP A 227 -9.45 14.83 11.20
N ALA A 228 -8.31 14.86 11.90
CA ALA A 228 -7.33 15.94 11.76
C ALA A 228 -6.74 15.99 10.34
N LYS A 229 -6.39 14.85 9.74
CA LYS A 229 -5.85 14.78 8.37
C LYS A 229 -6.87 15.16 7.30
N LEU A 230 -8.15 14.80 7.48
CA LEU A 230 -9.23 15.25 6.60
C LEU A 230 -9.35 16.79 6.62
N ALA A 231 -9.40 17.38 7.81
CA ALA A 231 -9.52 18.83 7.96
C ALA A 231 -8.29 19.57 7.41
N GLU A 232 -7.07 19.09 7.73
CA GLU A 232 -5.82 19.67 7.23
C GLU A 232 -5.77 19.64 5.69
N HIS A 233 -6.14 18.52 5.07
CA HIS A 233 -6.13 18.40 3.61
C HIS A 233 -7.14 19.34 2.94
N GLN A 234 -8.38 19.38 3.42
CA GLN A 234 -9.41 20.27 2.87
C GLN A 234 -9.03 21.75 3.01
N ASN A 235 -8.54 22.14 4.20
CA ASN A 235 -8.11 23.51 4.44
C ASN A 235 -6.87 23.91 3.64
N SER A 236 -5.96 22.97 3.37
CA SER A 236 -4.78 23.24 2.54
C SER A 236 -5.13 23.79 1.16
N ARG A 237 -6.29 23.43 0.60
CA ARG A 237 -6.76 23.93 -0.71
C ARG A 237 -7.27 25.36 -0.65
N LEU A 238 -7.85 25.76 0.47
CA LEU A 238 -8.25 27.13 0.74
C LEU A 238 -7.01 28.00 0.98
N TRP A 239 -6.08 27.54 1.83
CA TRP A 239 -4.82 28.23 2.11
C TRP A 239 -3.97 28.40 0.85
N ALA A 240 -3.92 27.38 -0.02
CA ALA A 240 -3.20 27.46 -1.27
C ALA A 240 -3.87 28.33 -2.34
N GLY A 241 -5.06 28.89 -2.10
CA GLY A 241 -5.80 29.70 -3.07
C GLY A 241 -6.34 28.89 -4.27
N MET A 242 -6.52 27.57 -4.11
CA MET A 242 -6.80 26.64 -5.21
C MET A 242 -8.31 26.41 -5.42
N ASN A 243 -9.09 26.45 -4.35
CA ASN A 243 -10.52 26.14 -4.36
C ASN A 243 -11.27 27.12 -3.43
N VAL A 244 -12.49 27.48 -3.79
CA VAL A 244 -13.41 28.16 -2.85
C VAL A 244 -14.13 27.15 -1.95
N ALA A 245 -14.79 27.62 -0.88
CA ALA A 245 -15.46 26.74 0.08
C ALA A 245 -16.54 25.84 -0.57
N SER A 246 -17.28 26.33 -1.55
CA SER A 246 -18.28 25.55 -2.30
C SER A 246 -17.65 24.45 -3.17
N ASP A 247 -16.44 24.64 -3.70
CA ASP A 247 -15.71 23.60 -4.43
C ASP A 247 -15.31 22.45 -3.49
N VAL A 248 -14.82 22.79 -2.29
CA VAL A 248 -14.40 21.82 -1.25
C VAL A 248 -15.59 21.07 -0.70
N SER A 249 -16.69 21.76 -0.40
CA SER A 249 -17.92 21.15 0.12
C SER A 249 -18.55 20.19 -0.88
N ALA A 250 -18.57 20.57 -2.16
CA ALA A 250 -19.04 19.71 -3.25
C ALA A 250 -18.17 18.46 -3.41
N GLY A 251 -16.84 18.62 -3.39
CA GLY A 251 -15.92 17.48 -3.44
C GLY A 251 -16.09 16.53 -2.27
N THR A 252 -16.28 17.06 -1.07
CA THR A 252 -16.58 16.29 0.13
C THR A 252 -17.87 15.46 -0.03
N SER A 253 -18.94 16.07 -0.52
CA SER A 253 -20.21 15.38 -0.78
C SER A 253 -20.04 14.24 -1.79
N LEU A 254 -19.38 14.49 -2.91
CA LEU A 254 -19.15 13.49 -3.96
C LEU A 254 -18.31 12.31 -3.44
N GLY A 255 -17.20 12.60 -2.76
CA GLY A 255 -16.32 11.59 -2.17
C GLY A 255 -17.05 10.69 -1.16
N SER A 256 -17.93 11.27 -0.34
CA SER A 256 -18.74 10.51 0.63
C SER A 256 -19.71 9.53 -0.05
N GLN A 257 -20.41 9.98 -1.10
CA GLN A 257 -21.36 9.14 -1.83
C GLN A 257 -20.68 7.94 -2.50
N VAL A 258 -19.52 8.15 -3.13
CA VAL A 258 -18.77 7.08 -3.79
C VAL A 258 -18.20 6.11 -2.75
N ALA A 259 -17.57 6.62 -1.69
CA ALA A 259 -17.00 5.77 -0.65
C ALA A 259 -18.07 4.92 0.06
N ALA A 260 -19.29 5.44 0.25
CA ALA A 260 -20.40 4.66 0.79
C ALA A 260 -20.72 3.42 -0.07
N LYS A 261 -20.73 3.55 -1.40
CA LYS A 261 -20.95 2.42 -2.32
C LYS A 261 -19.80 1.41 -2.27
N VAL A 262 -18.56 1.88 -2.23
CA VAL A 262 -17.38 1.01 -2.10
C VAL A 262 -17.39 0.26 -0.76
N MET A 263 -17.75 0.94 0.33
CA MET A 263 -17.87 0.32 1.65
C MET A 263 -19.05 -0.66 1.75
N ALA A 264 -20.13 -0.47 0.98
CA ALA A 264 -21.20 -1.46 0.88
C ALA A 264 -20.70 -2.79 0.29
N ARG A 265 -19.83 -2.74 -0.73
CA ARG A 265 -19.12 -3.92 -1.22
C ARG A 265 -18.21 -4.51 -0.14
N ALA A 266 -17.40 -3.68 0.54
CA ALA A 266 -16.47 -4.13 1.58
C ALA A 266 -17.17 -4.86 2.74
N LYS A 267 -18.38 -4.41 3.13
CA LYS A 267 -19.17 -5.02 4.21
C LYS A 267 -19.59 -6.45 3.91
N THR A 268 -19.68 -6.83 2.64
CA THR A 268 -20.22 -8.13 2.19
C THR A 268 -19.19 -8.95 1.42
N ASP A 269 -17.91 -8.66 1.58
CA ASP A 269 -16.83 -9.32 0.85
C ASP A 269 -16.34 -10.62 1.49
N GLY A 270 -16.83 -10.99 2.67
CA GLY A 270 -16.45 -12.22 3.37
C GLY A 270 -15.31 -12.06 4.39
N MET A 271 -14.70 -10.88 4.51
CA MET A 271 -13.57 -10.63 5.43
C MET A 271 -13.89 -10.96 6.89
N SER A 272 -15.12 -10.71 7.35
CA SER A 272 -15.56 -11.01 8.72
C SER A 272 -15.47 -12.50 9.08
N THR A 273 -15.46 -13.39 8.09
CA THR A 273 -15.37 -14.84 8.27
C THR A 273 -13.99 -15.41 7.94
N SER A 274 -13.03 -14.55 7.57
CA SER A 274 -11.70 -14.98 7.10
C SER A 274 -10.82 -15.55 8.21
N ASN A 275 -11.01 -15.12 9.46
CA ASN A 275 -10.26 -15.61 10.61
C ASN A 275 -11.00 -16.74 11.37
N ASN A 276 -11.71 -17.61 10.66
CA ASN A 276 -12.45 -18.70 11.28
C ASN A 276 -11.52 -19.86 11.65
N GLN A 277 -11.13 -19.97 12.92
CA GLN A 277 -10.22 -21.04 13.36
C GLN A 277 -10.89 -22.42 13.40
N SER A 278 -12.23 -22.49 13.47
CA SER A 278 -12.96 -23.77 13.58
C SER A 278 -12.87 -24.67 12.34
N VAL A 279 -12.55 -24.11 11.16
CA VAL A 279 -12.44 -24.89 9.91
C VAL A 279 -11.09 -25.59 9.75
N THR A 280 -10.08 -25.22 10.55
CA THR A 280 -8.70 -25.71 10.41
C THR A 280 -8.58 -27.23 10.59
N GLY A 281 -9.31 -27.81 11.54
CA GLY A 281 -9.32 -29.27 11.75
C GLY A 281 -9.83 -30.06 10.54
N GLY A 282 -10.86 -29.53 9.85
CA GLY A 282 -11.36 -30.11 8.60
C GLY A 282 -10.35 -30.00 7.46
N MET A 283 -9.73 -28.81 7.30
CA MET A 283 -8.68 -28.59 6.29
C MET A 283 -7.49 -29.55 6.46
N ILE A 284 -7.07 -29.78 7.70
CA ILE A 284 -5.99 -30.73 8.04
C ILE A 284 -6.39 -32.17 7.67
N LYS A 285 -7.62 -32.59 8.00
CA LYS A 285 -8.11 -33.92 7.64
C LYS A 285 -8.16 -34.08 6.11
N ASP A 286 -8.64 -33.08 5.39
CA ASP A 286 -8.76 -33.10 3.93
C ASP A 286 -7.39 -33.15 3.23
N VAL A 287 -6.36 -32.52 3.78
CA VAL A 287 -5.02 -32.61 3.19
C VAL A 287 -4.35 -33.96 3.47
N GLN A 288 -4.61 -34.55 4.64
CA GLN A 288 -4.12 -35.89 4.97
C GLN A 288 -4.74 -36.94 4.05
N THR A 289 -6.03 -36.83 3.69
CA THR A 289 -6.67 -37.73 2.72
C THR A 289 -6.11 -37.55 1.30
N ARG A 290 -5.54 -36.38 0.98
CA ARG A 290 -4.80 -36.13 -0.26
C ARG A 290 -3.33 -36.59 -0.22
N GLY A 291 -2.92 -37.26 0.86
CA GLY A 291 -1.61 -37.93 0.96
C GLY A 291 -0.48 -37.10 1.57
N LEU A 292 -0.77 -35.93 2.18
CA LEU A 292 0.26 -35.18 2.91
C LEU A 292 0.55 -35.86 4.26
N SER A 293 1.77 -36.37 4.42
CA SER A 293 2.20 -37.13 5.60
C SER A 293 2.51 -36.26 6.82
N GLU A 294 2.93 -35.01 6.61
CA GLU A 294 3.24 -34.05 7.67
C GLU A 294 2.65 -32.69 7.32
N VAL A 295 1.81 -32.15 8.21
CA VAL A 295 1.14 -30.87 8.02
C VAL A 295 1.93 -29.73 8.65
N TRP A 296 1.70 -28.51 8.18
CA TRP A 296 2.22 -27.32 8.81
C TRP A 296 1.73 -27.19 10.25
N VAL A 297 2.65 -26.86 11.15
CA VAL A 297 2.36 -26.48 12.54
C VAL A 297 3.09 -25.21 12.92
N SER A 298 2.46 -24.39 13.79
CA SER A 298 3.12 -23.20 14.35
C SER A 298 4.39 -23.60 15.09
N GLN A 299 5.47 -22.86 14.87
CA GLN A 299 6.75 -23.05 15.55
C GLN A 299 6.98 -22.02 16.67
N GLU A 300 5.96 -21.21 16.97
CA GLU A 300 6.00 -20.27 18.09
C GLU A 300 5.79 -21.02 19.42
N SER A 301 6.29 -20.45 20.52
CA SER A 301 6.06 -20.97 21.87
C SER A 301 5.50 -19.85 22.75
N PRO A 302 4.22 -19.92 23.15
CA PRO A 302 3.22 -20.95 22.82
C PRO A 302 2.84 -20.99 21.33
N ALA A 303 2.20 -22.08 20.88
CA ALA A 303 1.80 -22.21 19.48
C ALA A 303 0.68 -21.22 19.12
N ARG A 304 0.92 -20.37 18.13
CA ARG A 304 -0.06 -19.37 17.69
C ARG A 304 -1.02 -19.93 16.63
N PRO A 305 -2.33 -19.66 16.71
CA PRO A 305 -3.27 -20.10 15.68
C PRO A 305 -2.91 -19.60 14.28
N PRO A 306 -3.14 -20.41 13.22
CA PRO A 306 -2.85 -20.02 11.85
C PRO A 306 -3.47 -18.68 11.47
N MET A 307 -2.74 -17.88 10.70
CA MET A 307 -3.17 -16.55 10.31
C MET A 307 -4.20 -16.55 9.17
N LEU A 308 -5.43 -16.15 9.47
CA LEU A 308 -6.55 -16.01 8.52
C LEU A 308 -6.80 -17.29 7.69
N PRO A 309 -7.05 -18.44 8.34
CA PRO A 309 -7.14 -19.74 7.67
C PRO A 309 -8.24 -19.84 6.62
N ASN A 310 -9.24 -18.97 6.69
CA ASN A 310 -10.39 -18.96 5.79
C ASN A 310 -10.38 -17.75 4.85
N TYR A 311 -9.23 -17.08 4.65
CA TYR A 311 -9.16 -15.88 3.80
C TYR A 311 -9.48 -16.14 2.32
N GLY A 312 -9.36 -17.38 1.85
CA GLY A 312 -9.72 -17.79 0.48
C GLY A 312 -11.21 -17.60 0.12
N VAL A 313 -12.10 -17.34 1.10
CA VAL A 313 -13.53 -17.07 0.85
C VAL A 313 -13.82 -15.59 0.58
N VAL A 314 -12.83 -14.71 0.75
CA VAL A 314 -12.99 -13.28 0.48
C VAL A 314 -13.19 -13.05 -1.01
N LYS A 315 -14.13 -12.17 -1.37
CA LYS A 315 -14.46 -11.87 -2.78
C LYS A 315 -13.30 -11.17 -3.49
N THR A 316 -12.79 -11.82 -4.52
CA THR A 316 -11.84 -11.28 -5.51
C THR A 316 -12.40 -10.08 -6.30
N TRP A 317 -11.54 -9.31 -6.94
CA TRP A 317 -11.86 -8.12 -7.75
C TRP A 317 -11.86 -8.39 -9.24
N ASN A 318 -10.84 -9.08 -9.76
CA ASN A 318 -10.60 -9.14 -11.21
C ASN A 318 -11.10 -10.44 -11.86
N PHE A 319 -11.52 -11.41 -11.08
CA PHE A 319 -12.09 -12.69 -11.53
C PHE A 319 -13.02 -13.26 -10.46
N ASP A 320 -13.78 -14.30 -10.79
CA ASP A 320 -14.71 -14.95 -9.85
C ASP A 320 -14.07 -16.10 -9.06
N GLN A 321 -14.79 -16.61 -8.04
CA GLN A 321 -14.32 -17.70 -7.19
C GLN A 321 -14.06 -18.99 -7.98
N ALA A 322 -14.86 -19.26 -9.02
CA ALA A 322 -14.68 -20.44 -9.87
C ALA A 322 -13.35 -20.35 -10.64
N THR A 323 -13.00 -19.17 -11.14
CA THR A 323 -11.70 -18.91 -11.76
C THR A 323 -10.58 -19.03 -10.74
N MET A 324 -10.74 -18.51 -9.53
CA MET A 324 -9.76 -18.66 -8.44
C MET A 324 -9.40 -20.14 -8.21
N VAL A 325 -10.41 -21.01 -8.10
CA VAL A 325 -10.20 -22.46 -7.94
C VAL A 325 -9.50 -23.07 -9.17
N LYS A 326 -9.87 -22.67 -10.39
CA LYS A 326 -9.23 -23.14 -11.63
C LYS A 326 -7.77 -22.71 -11.78
N ILE A 327 -7.38 -21.59 -11.18
CA ILE A 327 -6.01 -21.08 -11.24
C ILE A 327 -5.16 -21.47 -10.02
N ARG A 328 -5.75 -22.16 -9.03
CA ARG A 328 -5.01 -22.74 -7.90
C ARG A 328 -3.89 -23.62 -8.45
N PRO A 329 -2.63 -23.43 -8.02
CA PRO A 329 -1.53 -24.26 -8.48
C PRO A 329 -1.71 -25.72 -8.11
N ASP A 330 -1.04 -26.60 -8.86
CA ASP A 330 -0.98 -28.03 -8.56
C ASP A 330 -0.32 -28.32 -7.20
N ALA A 331 -0.42 -29.56 -6.74
CA ALA A 331 0.15 -29.98 -5.47
C ALA A 331 1.68 -29.80 -5.44
N PRO A 332 2.24 -29.35 -4.30
CA PRO A 332 3.69 -29.29 -4.13
C PRO A 332 4.29 -30.72 -4.11
N PRO A 333 5.63 -30.85 -4.27
CA PRO A 333 6.30 -32.14 -4.15
C PRO A 333 5.94 -32.90 -2.87
N ALA A 334 5.75 -34.22 -2.98
CA ALA A 334 5.52 -35.05 -1.81
C ALA A 334 6.73 -35.01 -0.85
N ILE A 335 6.48 -34.98 0.45
CA ILE A 335 7.54 -35.00 1.45
C ILE A 335 8.34 -36.30 1.31
N GLY A 336 9.67 -36.18 1.23
CA GLY A 336 10.57 -37.30 0.99
C GLY A 336 10.76 -37.70 -0.49
N SER A 337 10.08 -37.04 -1.44
CA SER A 337 10.37 -37.25 -2.86
C SER A 337 11.76 -36.74 -3.24
N PRO A 338 12.33 -37.16 -4.40
CA PRO A 338 13.59 -36.61 -4.90
C PRO A 338 13.55 -35.07 -5.05
N GLU A 339 12.42 -34.52 -5.50
CA GLU A 339 12.23 -33.08 -5.70
C GLU A 339 12.19 -32.33 -4.36
N PHE A 340 11.48 -32.86 -3.36
CA PHE A 340 11.48 -32.31 -2.00
C PHE A 340 12.89 -32.34 -1.39
N THR A 341 13.56 -33.49 -1.51
CA THR A 341 14.90 -33.70 -0.94
C THR A 341 15.91 -32.71 -1.55
N LYS A 342 15.88 -32.55 -2.88
CA LYS A 342 16.71 -31.57 -3.59
C LYS A 342 16.44 -30.14 -3.10
N ALA A 343 15.18 -29.74 -2.96
CA ALA A 343 14.81 -28.40 -2.49
C ALA A 343 15.23 -28.16 -1.03
N LEU A 344 15.13 -29.17 -0.17
CA LEU A 344 15.57 -29.08 1.23
C LEU A 344 17.10 -28.99 1.34
N ASP A 345 17.84 -29.78 0.56
CA ASP A 345 19.30 -29.78 0.56
C ASP A 345 19.89 -28.49 -0.01
N GLU A 346 19.19 -27.84 -0.94
CA GLU A 346 19.50 -26.47 -1.37
C GLU A 346 19.45 -25.49 -0.19
N LEU A 347 18.39 -25.53 0.62
CA LEU A 347 18.29 -24.67 1.80
C LEU A 347 19.36 -25.00 2.85
N LYS A 348 19.68 -26.27 3.07
CA LYS A 348 20.78 -26.67 3.97
C LYS A 348 22.12 -26.13 3.49
N THR A 349 22.35 -26.11 2.17
CA THR A 349 23.54 -25.50 1.58
C THR A 349 23.58 -24.00 1.87
N ILE A 350 22.49 -23.28 1.57
CA ILE A 350 22.38 -21.84 1.86
C ILE A 350 22.63 -21.57 3.35
N GLN A 351 22.06 -22.36 4.27
CA GLN A 351 22.27 -22.17 5.71
C GLN A 351 23.75 -22.28 6.11
N ARG A 352 24.53 -23.17 5.47
CA ARG A 352 25.96 -23.37 5.77
C ARG A 352 26.83 -22.28 5.15
N THR A 353 26.43 -21.74 4.01
CA THR A 353 27.28 -20.86 3.18
C THR A 353 26.62 -19.52 2.85
N GLN A 354 25.66 -19.04 3.67
CA GLN A 354 24.90 -17.83 3.39
C GLN A 354 25.86 -16.64 3.24
N THR A 355 25.82 -16.00 2.08
CA THR A 355 26.65 -14.82 1.82
C THR A 355 26.03 -13.57 2.46
N ARG A 356 26.86 -12.53 2.67
CA ARG A 356 26.36 -11.22 3.13
C ARG A 356 25.30 -10.63 2.19
N GLU A 357 25.46 -10.85 0.89
CA GLU A 357 24.51 -10.36 -0.11
C GLU A 357 23.17 -11.09 -0.02
N GLN A 358 23.19 -12.43 0.14
CA GLN A 358 21.96 -13.20 0.38
C GLN A 358 21.26 -12.75 1.67
N ALA A 359 22.02 -12.48 2.74
CA ALA A 359 21.46 -11.96 3.98
C ALA A 359 20.87 -10.54 3.80
N ARG A 360 21.55 -9.65 3.06
CA ARG A 360 21.05 -8.30 2.74
C ARG A 360 19.73 -8.37 1.97
N VAL A 361 19.67 -9.20 0.92
CA VAL A 361 18.46 -9.42 0.11
C VAL A 361 17.32 -10.00 0.95
N ALA A 362 17.61 -11.00 1.79
CA ALA A 362 16.61 -11.59 2.69
C ALA A 362 16.03 -10.56 3.67
N ASN A 363 16.87 -9.70 4.24
CA ASN A 363 16.44 -8.65 5.17
C ASN A 363 15.67 -7.52 4.49
N TYR A 364 16.12 -7.07 3.30
CA TYR A 364 15.44 -6.01 2.54
C TYR A 364 14.00 -6.40 2.18
N TRP A 365 13.80 -7.63 1.74
CA TRP A 365 12.47 -8.17 1.39
C TRP A 365 11.79 -8.89 2.56
N ALA A 366 12.27 -8.74 3.79
CA ALA A 366 11.70 -9.47 4.93
C ALA A 366 10.23 -9.09 5.18
N ASP A 367 9.93 -7.78 5.04
CA ASP A 367 8.61 -7.17 5.21
C ASP A 367 7.85 -7.72 6.43
N GLY A 368 8.59 -7.85 7.54
CA GLY A 368 8.14 -8.47 8.79
C GLY A 368 7.29 -7.54 9.66
N VAL A 369 7.19 -7.88 10.94
CA VAL A 369 6.45 -7.14 11.98
C VAL A 369 6.84 -5.66 11.97
N GLY A 370 5.87 -4.76 12.11
CA GLY A 370 6.08 -3.32 12.12
C GLY A 370 6.37 -2.69 10.76
N SER A 371 6.38 -3.47 9.66
CA SER A 371 6.44 -2.96 8.30
C SER A 371 5.05 -2.90 7.66
N TYR A 372 4.91 -2.19 6.54
CA TYR A 372 3.69 -2.20 5.73
C TYR A 372 3.51 -3.47 4.88
N THR A 373 4.25 -4.55 5.15
CA THR A 373 4.13 -5.87 4.51
C THR A 373 4.45 -5.85 3.00
N PRO A 374 4.56 -7.01 2.31
CA PRO A 374 4.87 -7.01 0.88
C PRO A 374 3.86 -6.27 0.00
N PRO A 375 2.53 -6.35 0.26
CA PRO A 375 1.56 -5.50 -0.44
C PRO A 375 1.87 -4.01 -0.32
N GLY A 376 2.21 -3.51 0.87
CA GLY A 376 2.56 -2.09 1.05
C GLY A 376 3.86 -1.70 0.33
N HIS A 377 4.83 -2.61 0.25
CA HIS A 377 6.09 -2.40 -0.47
C HIS A 377 5.84 -2.19 -1.97
N TRP A 378 5.09 -3.10 -2.61
CA TRP A 378 4.71 -2.98 -4.01
C TRP A 378 3.79 -1.79 -4.27
N HIS A 379 2.90 -1.47 -3.33
CA HIS A 379 2.05 -0.29 -3.42
C HIS A 379 2.84 1.02 -3.34
N ARG A 380 3.88 1.10 -2.49
CA ARG A 380 4.81 2.24 -2.47
C ARG A 380 5.57 2.35 -3.80
N THR A 381 6.05 1.22 -4.32
CA THR A 381 6.74 1.17 -5.61
C THR A 381 5.87 1.74 -6.74
N ALA A 382 4.58 1.36 -6.76
CA ALA A 382 3.60 1.90 -7.71
C ALA A 382 3.37 3.41 -7.55
N ALA A 383 3.21 3.88 -6.31
CA ALA A 383 3.00 5.31 -6.02
C ALA A 383 4.21 6.15 -6.46
N ASN A 384 5.41 5.68 -6.18
CA ASN A 384 6.65 6.38 -6.56
C ASN A 384 6.79 6.42 -8.09
N ALA A 385 6.61 5.29 -8.79
CA ALA A 385 6.70 5.27 -10.25
C ALA A 385 5.67 6.21 -10.91
N ALA A 386 4.43 6.25 -10.42
CA ALA A 386 3.40 7.17 -10.92
C ALA A 386 3.70 8.64 -10.59
N HIS A 387 4.30 8.91 -9.44
CA HIS A 387 4.74 10.25 -9.05
C HIS A 387 5.90 10.73 -9.94
N ASP A 388 6.90 9.88 -10.17
CA ASP A 388 8.05 10.17 -11.05
C ASP A 388 7.62 10.39 -12.50
N ALA A 389 6.61 9.64 -12.96
CA ALA A 389 5.97 9.84 -14.27
C ALA A 389 5.05 11.09 -14.32
N ARG A 390 4.87 11.79 -13.20
CA ARG A 390 4.03 12.97 -13.04
C ARG A 390 2.60 12.75 -13.55
N TYR A 391 1.99 11.64 -13.14
CA TYR A 391 0.60 11.33 -13.47
C TYR A 391 -0.39 12.27 -12.79
N SER A 392 -1.51 12.56 -13.46
CA SER A 392 -2.65 13.25 -12.84
C SER A 392 -3.19 12.47 -11.62
N GLU A 393 -3.93 13.14 -10.73
CA GLU A 393 -4.55 12.47 -9.57
C GLU A 393 -5.40 11.25 -9.98
N VAL A 394 -6.20 11.37 -11.05
CA VAL A 394 -7.04 10.25 -11.51
C VAL A 394 -6.22 9.08 -12.08
N ARG A 395 -5.10 9.36 -12.74
CA ARG A 395 -4.21 8.33 -13.29
C ARG A 395 -3.32 7.69 -12.21
N MET A 396 -2.91 8.45 -11.20
CA MET A 396 -2.30 7.92 -9.96
C MET A 396 -3.28 6.97 -9.25
N ALA A 397 -4.51 7.42 -8.99
CA ALA A 397 -5.53 6.59 -8.33
C ALA A 397 -5.82 5.32 -9.12
N ARG A 398 -5.89 5.42 -10.45
CA ARG A 398 -6.03 4.26 -11.33
C ARG A 398 -4.88 3.26 -11.18
N THR A 399 -3.64 3.75 -11.21
CA THR A 399 -2.44 2.91 -11.07
C THR A 399 -2.47 2.13 -9.77
N LEU A 400 -2.79 2.82 -8.66
CA LEU A 400 -2.89 2.21 -7.34
C LEU A 400 -4.10 1.28 -7.21
N ALA A 401 -5.22 1.54 -7.89
CA ALA A 401 -6.38 0.65 -7.90
C ALA A 401 -6.08 -0.67 -8.63
N LEU A 402 -5.39 -0.61 -9.77
CA LEU A 402 -4.97 -1.82 -10.50
C LEU A 402 -3.99 -2.66 -9.68
N VAL A 403 -2.96 -2.03 -9.11
CA VAL A 403 -1.97 -2.73 -8.28
C VAL A 403 -2.61 -3.24 -6.98
N GLY A 404 -3.38 -2.41 -6.28
CA GLY A 404 -4.04 -2.76 -5.03
C GLY A 404 -5.01 -3.94 -5.18
N THR A 405 -5.85 -3.91 -6.21
CA THR A 405 -6.79 -5.02 -6.47
C THR A 405 -6.07 -6.31 -6.91
N ALA A 406 -4.99 -6.22 -7.70
CA ALA A 406 -4.16 -7.39 -8.01
C ALA A 406 -3.47 -7.97 -6.77
N LEU A 407 -2.99 -7.13 -5.85
CA LEU A 407 -2.39 -7.55 -4.58
C LEU A 407 -3.41 -8.21 -3.66
N MET A 408 -4.64 -7.69 -3.58
CA MET A 408 -5.71 -8.33 -2.81
C MET A 408 -6.09 -9.69 -3.41
N ASP A 409 -6.25 -9.78 -4.73
CA ASP A 409 -6.53 -11.06 -5.40
C ASP A 409 -5.39 -12.07 -5.21
N ALA A 410 -4.14 -11.60 -5.20
CA ALA A 410 -2.96 -12.39 -4.87
C ALA A 410 -2.98 -12.91 -3.42
N ALA A 411 -3.42 -12.09 -2.45
CA ALA A 411 -3.61 -12.54 -1.08
C ALA A 411 -4.66 -13.64 -1.01
N ILE A 412 -5.81 -13.45 -1.66
CA ILE A 412 -6.92 -14.40 -1.62
C ILE A 412 -6.48 -15.75 -2.19
N CYS A 413 -5.91 -15.77 -3.40
CA CYS A 413 -5.45 -17.00 -4.05
C CYS A 413 -4.31 -17.69 -3.28
N CYS A 414 -3.37 -16.91 -2.74
CA CYS A 414 -2.24 -17.45 -2.00
C CYS A 414 -2.70 -18.08 -0.69
N TRP A 415 -3.59 -17.42 0.06
CA TRP A 415 -4.13 -17.98 1.30
C TRP A 415 -5.03 -19.19 1.05
N ASP A 416 -5.88 -19.15 0.02
CA ASP A 416 -6.64 -20.32 -0.42
C ASP A 416 -5.70 -21.51 -0.70
N THR A 417 -4.63 -21.30 -1.47
CA THR A 417 -3.64 -22.35 -1.76
C THR A 417 -2.93 -22.85 -0.50
N LYS A 418 -2.53 -21.95 0.41
CA LYS A 418 -1.86 -22.29 1.67
C LYS A 418 -2.69 -23.19 2.55
N TYR A 419 -3.97 -22.89 2.72
CA TYR A 419 -4.85 -23.66 3.57
C TYR A 419 -5.47 -24.85 2.84
N TYR A 420 -5.48 -24.85 1.51
CA TYR A 420 -5.79 -26.05 0.72
C TYR A 420 -4.67 -27.09 0.84
N TYR A 421 -3.39 -26.72 0.80
CA TYR A 421 -2.28 -27.69 0.85
C TYR A 421 -1.61 -27.84 2.22
N TYR A 422 -1.85 -26.94 3.17
CA TYR A 422 -1.35 -27.00 4.55
C TYR A 422 0.14 -27.39 4.69
N TYR A 423 0.96 -27.04 3.70
CA TYR A 423 2.30 -27.62 3.51
C TYR A 423 3.32 -27.12 4.54
N PRO A 424 4.16 -28.00 5.12
CA PRO A 424 5.07 -27.65 6.21
C PRO A 424 6.22 -26.73 5.78
N ARG A 425 6.76 -26.00 6.76
CA ARG A 425 7.88 -25.06 6.55
C ARG A 425 9.24 -25.78 6.63
N PRO A 426 10.31 -25.24 6.03
CA PRO A 426 11.67 -25.76 6.22
C PRO A 426 12.09 -25.91 7.68
N GLN A 427 11.55 -25.08 8.58
CA GLN A 427 11.82 -25.11 10.02
C GLN A 427 11.43 -26.45 10.68
N GLN A 428 10.37 -27.10 10.20
CA GLN A 428 9.96 -28.43 10.67
C GLN A 428 10.99 -29.52 10.32
N PHE A 429 11.91 -29.22 9.41
CA PHE A 429 13.00 -30.11 8.97
C PHE A 429 14.39 -29.62 9.43
N GLY A 430 14.44 -28.83 10.51
CA GLY A 430 15.68 -28.45 11.20
C GLY A 430 16.40 -27.22 10.64
N LEU A 431 15.79 -26.48 9.70
CA LEU A 431 16.36 -25.24 9.16
C LEU A 431 16.07 -24.06 10.10
N LYS A 432 17.07 -23.21 10.33
CA LYS A 432 16.97 -21.99 11.15
C LYS A 432 16.80 -20.79 10.22
N THR A 433 15.76 -19.99 10.46
CA THR A 433 15.50 -18.77 9.67
C THR A 433 16.45 -17.64 10.04
N SER A 434 16.80 -16.79 9.08
CA SER A 434 17.54 -15.54 9.30
C SER A 434 16.64 -14.29 9.29
N VAL A 435 15.34 -14.48 9.11
CA VAL A 435 14.29 -13.44 9.13
C VAL A 435 13.14 -13.89 10.05
N GLY A 436 12.16 -13.02 10.29
CA GLY A 436 10.96 -13.39 11.06
C GLY A 436 10.23 -14.61 10.44
N LEU A 437 9.90 -15.60 11.28
CA LEU A 437 9.18 -16.80 10.84
C LEU A 437 7.67 -16.49 10.71
N PRO A 438 7.07 -16.62 9.52
CA PRO A 438 5.66 -16.32 9.37
C PRO A 438 4.75 -17.47 9.84
N ASN A 439 3.68 -17.14 10.57
CA ASN A 439 2.77 -18.13 11.18
C ASN A 439 1.62 -18.56 10.25
N PHE A 440 1.99 -19.19 9.13
CA PHE A 440 1.08 -19.77 8.15
C PHE A 440 1.82 -20.80 7.26
N PRO A 441 1.09 -21.73 6.59
CA PRO A 441 1.66 -22.77 5.73
C PRO A 441 2.62 -22.25 4.65
N ALA A 442 3.54 -23.10 4.19
CA ALA A 442 4.60 -22.72 3.27
C ALA A 442 4.07 -22.47 1.84
N TYR A 443 3.35 -23.43 1.26
CA TYR A 443 3.07 -23.43 -0.17
C TYR A 443 1.78 -22.65 -0.54
N THR A 444 1.78 -21.68 -1.46
CA THR A 444 2.92 -21.08 -2.17
C THR A 444 3.52 -19.89 -1.40
N SER A 445 4.68 -19.39 -1.81
CA SER A 445 5.31 -18.21 -1.21
C SER A 445 4.49 -16.94 -1.48
N GLY A 446 3.94 -16.34 -0.42
CA GLY A 446 3.14 -15.12 -0.54
C GLY A 446 3.91 -13.95 -1.13
N HIS A 447 5.19 -13.77 -0.74
CA HIS A 447 6.04 -12.72 -1.33
C HIS A 447 6.19 -12.90 -2.84
N SER A 448 6.34 -14.14 -3.32
CA SER A 448 6.46 -14.43 -4.75
C SER A 448 5.15 -14.14 -5.48
N THR A 449 4.01 -14.52 -4.89
CA THR A 449 2.68 -14.26 -5.48
C THR A 449 2.35 -12.77 -5.54
N PHE A 450 2.58 -12.00 -4.46
CA PHE A 450 2.40 -10.55 -4.45
C PHE A 450 3.29 -9.87 -5.47
N SER A 451 4.57 -10.24 -5.51
CA SER A 451 5.56 -9.61 -6.37
C SER A 451 5.30 -9.90 -7.84
N GLY A 452 4.95 -11.14 -8.19
CA GLY A 452 4.58 -11.50 -9.56
C GLY A 452 3.33 -10.75 -10.04
N ALA A 453 2.33 -10.59 -9.18
CA ALA A 453 1.11 -9.86 -9.53
C ALA A 453 1.38 -8.36 -9.75
N ALA A 454 2.06 -7.71 -8.79
CA ALA A 454 2.37 -6.29 -8.89
C ALA A 454 3.30 -5.98 -10.08
N ALA A 455 4.36 -6.77 -10.29
CA ALA A 455 5.29 -6.54 -11.39
C ALA A 455 4.63 -6.68 -12.76
N VAL A 456 3.70 -7.62 -12.96
CA VAL A 456 2.95 -7.74 -14.22
C VAL A 456 2.07 -6.52 -14.47
N VAL A 457 1.37 -6.03 -13.45
CA VAL A 457 0.54 -4.82 -13.58
C VAL A 457 1.41 -3.60 -13.87
N LEU A 458 2.48 -3.39 -13.10
CA LEU A 458 3.38 -2.24 -13.28
C LEU A 458 4.11 -2.27 -14.62
N SER A 459 4.55 -3.43 -15.09
CA SER A 459 5.16 -3.59 -16.42
C SER A 459 4.19 -3.22 -17.54
N GLY A 460 2.88 -3.44 -17.34
CA GLY A 460 1.85 -3.01 -18.28
C GLY A 460 1.62 -1.49 -18.28
N ILE A 461 1.76 -0.83 -17.12
CA ILE A 461 1.55 0.62 -16.98
C ILE A 461 2.80 1.41 -17.40
N PHE A 462 3.99 0.86 -17.15
CA PHE A 462 5.29 1.49 -17.36
C PHE A 462 6.19 0.52 -18.15
N PRO A 463 5.95 0.36 -19.47
CA PRO A 463 6.67 -0.62 -20.29
C PRO A 463 8.18 -0.41 -20.29
N ASP A 464 8.65 0.85 -20.23
CA ASP A 464 10.08 1.20 -20.20
C ASP A 464 10.79 0.75 -18.90
N GLN A 465 10.03 0.42 -17.85
CA GLN A 465 10.53 -0.05 -16.55
C GLN A 465 10.20 -1.53 -16.29
N ALA A 466 9.63 -2.25 -17.27
CA ALA A 466 9.16 -3.61 -17.11
C ALA A 466 10.25 -4.57 -16.58
N ASP A 467 11.45 -4.50 -17.15
CA ASP A 467 12.58 -5.34 -16.74
C ASP A 467 12.99 -5.08 -15.29
N ASP A 468 12.93 -3.84 -14.83
CA ASP A 468 13.27 -3.46 -13.45
C ASP A 468 12.23 -4.00 -12.45
N PHE A 469 10.93 -3.88 -12.75
CA PHE A 469 9.88 -4.46 -11.91
C PHE A 469 9.99 -5.98 -11.85
N MET A 470 10.26 -6.62 -12.98
CA MET A 470 10.44 -8.08 -13.02
C MET A 470 11.70 -8.52 -12.27
N ALA A 471 12.79 -7.77 -12.34
CA ALA A 471 14.01 -8.02 -11.57
C ALA A 471 13.74 -7.91 -10.06
N LYS A 472 13.04 -6.86 -9.62
CA LYS A 472 12.60 -6.69 -8.22
C LYS A 472 11.73 -7.85 -7.74
N ALA A 473 10.79 -8.31 -8.58
CA ALA A 473 9.94 -9.44 -8.24
C ALA A 473 10.72 -10.77 -8.10
N ASN A 474 11.69 -11.00 -8.97
CA ASN A 474 12.57 -12.16 -8.88
C ASN A 474 13.45 -12.09 -7.63
N GLU A 475 14.00 -10.92 -7.29
CA GLU A 475 14.78 -10.72 -6.06
C GLU A 475 13.93 -10.96 -4.81
N ALA A 476 12.71 -10.40 -4.77
CA ALA A 476 11.75 -10.62 -3.69
C ALA A 476 11.39 -12.10 -3.51
N SER A 477 11.25 -12.83 -4.61
CA SER A 477 10.95 -14.27 -4.61
C SER A 477 12.10 -15.08 -4.04
N VAL A 478 13.32 -14.93 -4.58
CA VAL A 478 14.49 -15.69 -4.14
C VAL A 478 14.94 -15.31 -2.72
N SER A 479 14.65 -14.09 -2.27
CA SER A 479 14.92 -13.64 -0.89
C SER A 479 14.34 -14.59 0.16
N ARG A 480 13.26 -15.32 -0.15
CA ARG A 480 12.59 -16.23 0.79
C ARG A 480 13.35 -17.53 0.99
N MET A 481 14.09 -17.96 -0.04
CA MET A 481 15.05 -19.06 0.06
C MET A 481 16.28 -18.61 0.83
N TYR A 482 16.77 -17.40 0.58
CA TYR A 482 17.88 -16.82 1.34
C TYR A 482 17.53 -16.65 2.83
N GLY A 483 16.27 -16.30 3.13
CA GLY A 483 15.74 -16.27 4.49
C GLY A 483 15.42 -17.65 5.09
N LEU A 484 15.57 -18.73 4.31
CA LEU A 484 15.36 -20.13 4.73
C LEU A 484 13.93 -20.48 5.16
N ILE A 485 12.92 -19.77 4.65
CA ILE A 485 11.51 -19.93 5.08
C ILE A 485 10.57 -20.45 3.98
N HIS A 486 11.09 -20.62 2.76
CA HIS A 486 10.38 -21.19 1.62
C HIS A 486 11.32 -22.07 0.79
N TYR A 487 10.77 -23.14 0.23
CA TYR A 487 11.46 -23.96 -0.76
C TYR A 487 11.49 -23.24 -2.11
N ARG A 488 12.37 -23.69 -3.02
CA ARG A 488 12.42 -23.20 -4.41
C ARG A 488 11.05 -23.31 -5.11
N PHE A 489 10.39 -24.46 -5.00
CA PHE A 489 9.09 -24.68 -5.62
C PHE A 489 7.98 -23.77 -5.04
N ASP A 490 8.03 -23.40 -3.75
CA ASP A 490 7.10 -22.42 -3.18
C ASP A 490 7.22 -21.06 -3.89
N CYS A 491 8.46 -20.69 -4.22
CA CYS A 491 8.82 -19.40 -4.79
C CYS A 491 8.50 -19.34 -6.28
N GLU A 492 8.94 -20.33 -7.05
CA GLU A 492 8.71 -20.41 -8.50
C GLU A 492 7.22 -20.54 -8.83
N VAL A 493 6.49 -21.41 -8.12
CA VAL A 493 5.05 -21.56 -8.34
C VAL A 493 4.28 -20.34 -7.83
N GLY A 494 4.69 -19.75 -6.70
CA GLY A 494 4.13 -18.49 -6.22
C GLY A 494 4.28 -17.36 -7.25
N MET A 495 5.46 -17.24 -7.86
CA MET A 495 5.74 -16.26 -8.92
C MET A 495 4.86 -16.49 -10.15
N ALA A 496 4.72 -17.73 -10.62
CA ALA A 496 3.85 -18.08 -11.74
C ALA A 496 2.36 -17.76 -11.45
N CYS A 497 1.89 -18.10 -10.25
CA CYS A 497 0.55 -17.78 -9.78
C CYS A 497 0.32 -16.26 -9.74
N GLY A 498 1.25 -15.51 -9.15
CA GLY A 498 1.22 -14.06 -9.10
C GLY A 498 1.12 -13.42 -10.49
N LYS A 499 1.96 -13.85 -11.44
CA LYS A 499 1.92 -13.36 -12.82
C LYS A 499 0.55 -13.58 -13.48
N LYS A 500 -0.04 -14.77 -13.29
CA LYS A 500 -1.38 -15.09 -13.80
C LYS A 500 -2.44 -14.17 -13.20
N ILE A 501 -2.38 -13.92 -11.89
CA ILE A 501 -3.30 -13.00 -11.19
C ILE A 501 -3.14 -11.57 -11.71
N GLY A 502 -1.91 -11.07 -11.82
CA GLY A 502 -1.62 -9.75 -12.37
C GLY A 502 -2.18 -9.56 -13.78
N SER A 503 -2.18 -10.59 -14.60
CA SER A 503 -2.72 -10.53 -15.96
C SER A 503 -4.22 -10.22 -16.02
N PHE A 504 -5.03 -10.62 -15.02
CA PHE A 504 -6.44 -10.26 -14.95
C PHE A 504 -6.64 -8.76 -14.67
N ALA A 505 -5.84 -8.19 -13.76
CA ALA A 505 -5.86 -6.75 -13.50
C ALA A 505 -5.35 -5.96 -14.71
N THR A 506 -4.30 -6.42 -15.39
CA THR A 506 -3.83 -5.80 -16.65
C THR A 506 -4.91 -5.86 -17.74
N ALA A 507 -5.59 -7.00 -17.90
CA ALA A 507 -6.68 -7.14 -18.88
C ALA A 507 -7.85 -6.18 -18.57
N ARG A 508 -8.22 -6.06 -17.29
CA ARG A 508 -9.19 -5.06 -16.84
C ARG A 508 -8.73 -3.65 -17.20
N GLY A 509 -7.49 -3.30 -16.87
CA GLY A 509 -6.92 -1.99 -17.17
C GLY A 509 -6.91 -1.65 -18.66
N LYS A 510 -6.63 -2.62 -19.53
CA LYS A 510 -6.74 -2.43 -20.99
C LYS A 510 -8.18 -2.18 -21.46
N ALA A 511 -9.17 -2.73 -20.75
CA ALA A 511 -10.58 -2.65 -21.11
C ALA A 511 -11.32 -1.44 -20.50
N ASP A 512 -10.65 -0.63 -19.66
CA ASP A 512 -11.29 0.46 -18.90
C ASP A 512 -11.38 1.81 -19.63
N GLY A 513 -10.78 1.93 -20.82
CA GLY A 513 -10.86 3.14 -21.65
C GLY A 513 -9.87 4.26 -21.27
N SER A 514 -8.91 4.00 -20.39
CA SER A 514 -7.88 4.96 -19.96
C SER A 514 -6.57 4.93 -20.78
N GLY A 515 -6.42 3.94 -21.65
CA GLY A 515 -5.24 3.74 -22.51
C GLY A 515 -4.05 3.13 -21.76
N LEU A 516 -4.13 1.83 -21.47
CA LEU A 516 -3.04 0.99 -20.92
C LEU A 516 -2.49 0.06 -21.99
#